data_AF-A0A6F8URT8-F1
#
_entry.id   AF-A0A6F8URT8-F1
#
_cell.length_a   1.000
_cell.length_b   1.000
_cell.length_c   1.000
_cell.angle_alpha   90.00
_cell.angle_beta   90.00
_cell.angle_gamma   90.00
#
_symmetry.space_group_name_H-M   'P 1'
#
loop_
_entity.id
_entity.type
_entity.pdbx_description
1 polymer ?
#
loop_
_entity_poly.entity_id
_entity_poly.type
_entity_poly.pdbx_seq_one_letter_code
_entity_poly.pdbx_strand_id
1 'polypeptide(L)'
;MMRSTIRFIAFGAISLWMLAGSVVAETTEHYADQDGALGAARGAAAMEIRAALAAKTRSCTGMDFQPRRCSLADNAVSADVHYGCAADRRFAFVSVRWQFDPTGNAVEAKGLVFVADRNGPFRLLGETELIGESVSDVIFEAQRITYATPYLRPADSRSQPTGRRRYEVPLGANGIGRTTIQRTGFDRTASARPPQRGDDALELVKRLYEAGEDYAAIIGGSSAANAMLSPGLARLVHEAMALSPRCPIYDGDPRLGGAQGAGGPTRMRYESDIRQDSTDRRTIIVTAGQAEAPDAVSRTRVALIRIPAGWRIDDLVAEGMNSYKATLRAAITRCRKRG
;
A
#
# COMPACT_ATOMS: atom_id res chain seq x y z
N MET A 1 8.56 36.16 72.89
CA MET A 1 8.64 36.57 71.48
C MET A 1 9.99 36.15 70.92
N MET A 2 10.05 35.04 70.18
CA MET A 2 11.20 34.69 69.35
C MET A 2 10.71 33.75 68.25
N ARG A 3 10.70 34.27 67.02
CA ARG A 3 10.40 33.55 65.78
C ARG A 3 11.72 32.97 65.27
N SER A 4 11.75 31.72 64.84
CA SER A 4 12.58 31.35 63.69
C SER A 4 12.01 30.13 62.99
N THR A 5 11.58 30.36 61.75
CA THR A 5 10.80 29.49 60.90
C THR A 5 11.76 28.70 60.01
N ILE A 6 11.71 27.38 60.08
CA ILE A 6 12.41 26.47 59.18
C ILE A 6 11.73 26.54 57.79
N ARG A 7 12.47 26.90 56.74
CA ARG A 7 12.03 26.78 55.34
C ARG A 7 12.64 25.54 54.71
N PHE A 8 11.80 24.55 54.43
CA PHE A 8 12.12 23.39 53.61
C PHE A 8 11.93 23.69 52.12
N ILE A 9 12.76 23.00 51.33
CA ILE A 9 13.02 23.08 49.90
C ILE A 9 11.86 22.49 49.08
N ALA A 10 11.52 23.10 47.94
CA ALA A 10 10.89 22.41 46.82
C ALA A 10 11.29 23.07 45.49
N PHE A 11 12.37 22.58 44.88
CA PHE A 11 12.69 22.85 43.47
C PHE A 11 11.79 21.95 42.61
N GLY A 12 10.75 22.54 42.00
CA GLY A 12 9.90 21.87 41.03
C GLY A 12 10.61 21.76 39.67
N ALA A 13 10.98 20.55 39.29
CA ALA A 13 11.41 20.24 37.93
C ALA A 13 10.17 20.16 37.01
N ILE A 14 9.99 21.15 36.15
CA ILE A 14 8.99 21.13 35.08
C ILE A 14 9.60 20.38 33.89
N SER A 15 9.31 19.08 33.81
CA SER A 15 9.63 18.25 32.65
C SER A 15 8.61 18.51 31.53
N LEU A 16 9.02 19.30 30.55
CA LEU A 16 8.27 19.56 29.32
C LEU A 16 8.32 18.32 28.41
N TRP A 17 7.32 17.44 28.52
CA TRP A 17 7.14 16.34 27.57
C TRP A 17 6.51 16.88 26.28
N MET A 18 7.34 17.07 25.25
CA MET A 18 6.86 17.23 23.87
C MET A 18 6.33 15.88 23.37
N LEU A 19 5.01 15.70 23.45
CA LEU A 19 4.30 14.64 22.75
C LEU A 19 4.22 15.00 21.26
N ALA A 20 5.16 14.49 20.47
CA ALA A 20 5.02 14.40 19.02
C ALA A 20 3.96 13.32 18.72
N GLY A 21 2.69 13.71 18.71
CA GLY A 21 1.59 12.87 18.28
C GLY A 21 1.68 12.62 16.78
N SER A 22 2.09 11.42 16.39
CA SER A 22 1.91 10.93 15.02
C SER A 22 0.41 10.75 14.78
N VAL A 23 -0.23 11.71 14.13
CA VAL A 23 -1.61 11.60 13.70
C VAL A 23 -1.64 10.58 12.55
N VAL A 24 -2.26 9.43 12.80
CA VAL A 24 -2.44 8.36 11.81
C VAL A 24 -3.40 8.87 10.74
N ALA A 25 -2.97 8.77 9.48
CA ALA A 25 -3.69 9.29 8.32
C ALA A 25 -5.04 8.59 8.11
N GLU A 26 -6.04 9.42 7.83
CA GLU A 26 -7.38 9.07 7.37
C GLU A 26 -7.30 8.64 5.89
N THR A 27 -7.86 7.47 5.58
CA THR A 27 -8.23 6.91 4.26
C THR A 27 -7.37 7.31 3.05
N THR A 28 -6.47 6.40 2.64
CA THR A 28 -5.86 6.41 1.30
C THR A 28 -6.92 5.98 0.27
N GLU A 29 -7.61 6.94 -0.34
CA GLU A 29 -8.47 6.67 -1.50
C GLU A 29 -7.59 6.56 -2.74
N HIS A 30 -7.61 5.39 -3.41
CA HIS A 30 -6.91 5.16 -4.67
C HIS A 30 -7.92 5.15 -5.80
N TYR A 31 -7.70 6.00 -6.80
CA TYR A 31 -8.56 6.11 -7.98
C TYR A 31 -7.72 5.86 -9.23
N ALA A 32 -7.69 4.62 -9.70
CA ALA A 32 -7.17 4.28 -11.02
C ALA A 32 -8.37 4.09 -11.96
N ASP A 33 -8.47 4.87 -13.04
CA ASP A 33 -9.60 4.73 -13.98
C ASP A 33 -9.29 5.15 -15.43
N GLN A 34 -10.14 4.69 -16.35
CA GLN A 34 -9.97 4.69 -17.81
C GLN A 34 -10.11 6.06 -18.52
N ASP A 35 -10.33 7.15 -17.77
CA ASP A 35 -10.60 8.50 -18.30
C ASP A 35 -9.32 9.35 -18.55
N GLY A 36 -8.14 8.74 -18.58
CA GLY A 36 -6.86 9.44 -18.69
C GLY A 36 -6.53 10.30 -17.45
N ALA A 37 -5.59 11.25 -17.56
CA ALA A 37 -5.19 12.03 -16.38
C ALA A 37 -6.26 12.96 -15.79
N LEU A 38 -7.26 13.37 -16.57
CA LEU A 38 -8.38 14.13 -16.03
C LEU A 38 -9.26 13.28 -15.11
N GLY A 39 -9.26 11.96 -15.33
CA GLY A 39 -9.89 10.98 -14.44
C GLY A 39 -9.30 10.95 -13.04
N ALA A 40 -8.02 11.28 -12.88
CA ALA A 40 -7.34 11.36 -11.57
C ALA A 40 -7.77 12.58 -10.74
N ALA A 41 -8.43 13.55 -11.36
CA ALA A 41 -8.94 14.71 -10.66
C ALA A 41 -10.29 14.40 -9.98
N ARG A 42 -10.17 13.71 -8.84
CA ARG A 42 -11.26 13.31 -7.93
C ARG A 42 -10.94 13.77 -6.52
N GLY A 43 -11.94 13.80 -5.64
CA GLY A 43 -11.79 14.23 -4.25
C GLY A 43 -11.73 15.75 -4.06
N ALA A 44 -11.30 16.17 -2.87
CA ALA A 44 -11.40 17.56 -2.41
C ALA A 44 -10.54 18.58 -3.19
N ALA A 45 -9.53 18.12 -3.95
CA ALA A 45 -8.68 18.96 -4.79
C ALA A 45 -8.98 18.82 -6.30
N ALA A 46 -10.10 18.19 -6.67
CA ALA A 46 -10.39 17.83 -8.06
C ALA A 46 -10.32 19.02 -9.02
N MET A 47 -10.90 20.17 -8.67
CA MET A 47 -10.91 21.33 -9.57
C MET A 47 -9.50 21.86 -9.83
N GLU A 48 -8.70 21.97 -8.78
CA GLU A 48 -7.33 22.46 -8.82
C GLU A 48 -6.41 21.51 -9.59
N ILE A 49 -6.63 20.20 -9.44
CA ILE A 49 -5.91 19.18 -10.21
C ILE A 49 -6.22 19.31 -11.70
N ARG A 50 -7.50 19.40 -12.09
CA ARG A 50 -7.88 19.60 -13.51
C ARG A 50 -7.26 20.87 -14.08
N ALA A 51 -7.36 21.98 -13.33
CA ALA A 51 -6.80 23.25 -13.73
C ALA A 51 -5.28 23.16 -13.94
N ALA A 52 -4.55 22.50 -13.03
CA ALA A 52 -3.10 22.33 -13.14
C ALA A 52 -2.70 21.43 -14.32
N LEU A 53 -3.43 20.33 -14.56
CA LEU A 53 -3.17 19.41 -15.66
C LEU A 53 -3.43 20.06 -17.03
N ALA A 54 -4.47 20.89 -17.14
CA ALA A 54 -4.82 21.60 -18.36
C ALA A 54 -3.89 22.81 -18.64
N ALA A 55 -3.55 23.59 -17.61
CA ALA A 55 -2.78 24.82 -17.79
C ALA A 55 -1.29 24.58 -18.10
N LYS A 56 -0.73 23.46 -17.64
CA LYS A 56 0.70 23.17 -17.81
C LYS A 56 0.98 22.53 -19.16
N THR A 57 1.61 23.30 -20.06
CA THR A 57 2.07 22.78 -21.35
C THR A 57 3.57 22.52 -21.37
N ARG A 58 3.97 21.39 -21.97
CA ARG A 58 5.37 20.97 -22.15
C ARG A 58 5.65 20.67 -23.61
N SER A 59 6.92 20.74 -24.00
CA SER A 59 7.37 20.25 -25.30
C SER A 59 7.07 18.76 -25.42
N CYS A 60 6.39 18.38 -26.48
CA CYS A 60 6.01 17.01 -26.81
C CYS A 60 6.15 16.81 -28.33
N THR A 61 6.05 15.56 -28.76
CA THR A 61 5.98 15.21 -30.18
C THR A 61 4.55 14.77 -30.51
N GLY A 62 3.97 15.38 -31.54
CA GLY A 62 2.65 15.01 -32.03
C GLY A 62 2.60 13.65 -32.73
N MET A 63 1.39 13.17 -33.03
CA MET A 63 1.17 11.97 -33.86
C MET A 63 1.75 12.10 -35.28
N ASP A 64 1.94 13.32 -35.76
CA ASP A 64 2.62 13.68 -37.01
C ASP A 64 4.16 13.76 -36.87
N PHE A 65 4.70 13.35 -35.73
CA PHE A 65 6.11 13.44 -35.36
C PHE A 65 6.67 14.87 -35.34
N GLN A 66 5.81 15.90 -35.30
CA GLN A 66 6.25 17.29 -35.20
C GLN A 66 6.32 17.78 -33.74
N PRO A 67 7.35 18.56 -33.37
CA PRO A 67 7.41 19.20 -32.06
C PRO A 67 6.22 20.14 -31.84
N ARG A 68 5.57 20.04 -30.69
CA ARG A 68 4.49 20.94 -30.27
C ARG A 68 4.50 21.14 -28.76
N ARG A 69 3.57 21.94 -28.24
CA ARG A 69 3.32 22.07 -26.80
C ARG A 69 2.02 21.34 -26.46
N CYS A 70 2.11 20.30 -25.64
CA CYS A 70 0.95 19.53 -25.17
C CYS A 70 0.69 19.88 -23.71
N SER A 71 -0.58 19.90 -23.31
CA SER A 71 -0.88 19.91 -21.88
C SER A 71 -0.45 18.59 -21.23
N LEU A 72 -0.33 18.56 -19.90
CA LEU A 72 -0.14 17.30 -19.18
C LEU A 72 -1.36 16.39 -19.39
N ALA A 73 -2.57 16.95 -19.49
CA ALA A 73 -3.79 16.18 -19.71
C ALA A 73 -3.81 15.45 -21.07
N ASP A 74 -3.31 16.07 -22.15
CA ASP A 74 -3.41 15.50 -23.51
C ASP A 74 -2.57 14.23 -23.70
N ASN A 75 -1.42 14.16 -23.03
CA ASN A 75 -0.40 13.12 -23.22
C ASN A 75 -0.15 12.28 -21.97
N ALA A 76 -1.02 12.37 -20.96
CA ALA A 76 -0.89 11.52 -19.79
C ALA A 76 -1.44 10.12 -20.07
N VAL A 77 -0.62 9.12 -19.76
CA VAL A 77 -0.96 7.69 -19.84
C VAL A 77 -1.86 7.31 -18.68
N SER A 78 -1.55 7.79 -17.48
CA SER A 78 -2.36 7.62 -16.28
C SER A 78 -2.02 8.69 -15.25
N ALA A 79 -2.89 8.89 -14.27
CA ALA A 79 -2.55 9.64 -13.08
C ALA A 79 -3.25 9.04 -11.86
N ASP A 80 -2.62 9.18 -10.70
CA ASP A 80 -3.13 8.76 -9.40
C ASP A 80 -3.08 9.93 -8.44
N VAL A 81 -4.06 10.00 -7.53
CA VAL A 81 -4.08 11.00 -6.45
C VAL A 81 -4.03 10.33 -5.09
N HIS A 82 -3.22 10.88 -4.19
CA HIS A 82 -3.10 10.46 -2.81
C HIS A 82 -3.39 11.65 -1.90
N TYR A 83 -4.28 11.46 -0.92
CA TYR A 83 -4.62 12.47 0.07
C TYR A 83 -3.98 12.17 1.43
N GLY A 84 -3.72 13.21 2.22
CA GLY A 84 -3.28 13.05 3.60
C GLY A 84 -3.15 14.37 4.34
N CYS A 85 -2.86 14.30 5.64
CA CYS A 85 -2.77 15.47 6.52
C CYS A 85 -1.46 15.44 7.31
N ALA A 86 -0.82 16.60 7.47
CA ALA A 86 0.34 16.77 8.35
C ALA A 86 0.46 18.22 8.84
N ALA A 87 0.78 18.42 10.13
CA ALA A 87 0.96 19.74 10.76
C ALA A 87 -0.15 20.75 10.42
N ASP A 88 -1.41 20.37 10.65
CA ASP A 88 -2.64 21.15 10.39
C ASP A 88 -2.92 21.51 8.92
N ARG A 89 -2.15 20.93 7.98
CA ARG A 89 -2.32 21.12 6.54
C ARG A 89 -2.83 19.82 5.91
N ARG A 90 -3.66 19.98 4.88
CA ARG A 90 -4.12 18.90 4.02
C ARG A 90 -3.31 18.91 2.74
N PHE A 91 -2.97 17.73 2.25
CA PHE A 91 -2.15 17.53 1.07
C PHE A 91 -2.89 16.66 0.05
N ALA A 92 -2.66 16.95 -1.22
CA ALA A 92 -2.95 16.05 -2.32
C ALA A 92 -1.68 15.88 -3.14
N PHE A 93 -1.22 14.65 -3.32
CA PHE A 93 -0.08 14.31 -4.15
C PHE A 93 -0.58 13.57 -5.39
N VAL A 94 -0.36 14.16 -6.56
CA VAL A 94 -0.76 13.57 -7.83
C VAL A 94 0.48 13.05 -8.55
N SER A 95 0.52 11.75 -8.82
CA SER A 95 1.51 11.16 -9.72
C SER A 95 0.93 11.04 -11.11
N VAL A 96 1.57 11.68 -12.09
CA VAL A 96 1.16 11.69 -13.50
C VAL A 96 2.21 10.95 -14.31
N ARG A 97 1.81 9.88 -15.00
CA ARG A 97 2.61 9.22 -16.03
C ARG A 97 2.32 9.90 -17.36
N TRP A 98 3.34 10.45 -17.98
CA TRP A 98 3.21 11.31 -19.15
C TRP A 98 4.18 10.87 -20.24
N GLN A 99 3.68 10.84 -21.47
CA GLN A 99 4.42 10.35 -22.63
C GLN A 99 4.83 11.52 -23.52
N PHE A 100 6.14 11.66 -23.75
CA PHE A 100 6.68 12.75 -24.56
C PHE A 100 6.40 12.57 -26.07
N ASP A 101 6.45 11.31 -26.54
CA ASP A 101 6.34 10.95 -27.95
C ASP A 101 5.16 10.01 -28.20
N PRO A 102 4.67 9.85 -29.44
CA PRO A 102 3.54 8.97 -29.74
C PRO A 102 3.89 7.47 -29.73
N THR A 103 5.16 7.09 -29.57
CA THR A 103 5.64 5.70 -29.74
C THR A 103 5.52 4.83 -28.50
N GLY A 104 5.34 5.43 -27.32
CA GLY A 104 5.24 4.71 -26.04
C GLY A 104 6.58 4.40 -25.40
N ASN A 105 7.68 4.79 -26.04
CA ASN A 105 9.01 4.36 -25.64
C ASN A 105 9.58 5.16 -24.46
N ALA A 106 9.11 6.40 -24.25
CA ALA A 106 9.54 7.26 -23.16
C ALA A 106 8.34 7.75 -22.34
N VAL A 107 8.15 7.13 -21.16
CA VAL A 107 7.19 7.57 -20.15
C VAL A 107 7.96 8.22 -19.01
N GLU A 108 7.61 9.45 -18.69
CA GLU A 108 8.08 10.16 -17.51
C GLU A 108 7.02 10.14 -16.42
N ALA A 109 7.44 10.13 -15.16
CA ALA A 109 6.55 10.32 -14.02
C ALA A 109 6.78 11.69 -13.39
N LYS A 110 5.71 12.45 -13.17
CA LYS A 110 5.73 13.77 -12.51
C LYS A 110 4.87 13.74 -11.26
N GLY A 111 5.30 14.48 -10.25
CA GLY A 111 4.59 14.68 -9.00
C GLY A 111 4.09 16.11 -8.92
N LEU A 112 2.78 16.29 -8.72
CA LEU A 112 2.19 17.58 -8.39
C LEU A 112 1.77 17.54 -6.93
N VAL A 113 2.17 18.55 -6.15
CA VAL A 113 1.80 18.65 -4.74
C VAL A 113 0.84 19.80 -4.56
N PHE A 114 -0.34 19.52 -4.05
CA PHE A 114 -1.32 20.51 -3.64
C PHE A 114 -1.40 20.55 -2.12
N VAL A 115 -1.66 21.74 -1.60
CA VAL A 115 -1.78 21.96 -0.16
C VAL A 115 -2.95 22.87 0.13
N ALA A 116 -3.63 22.59 1.23
CA ALA A 116 -4.67 23.42 1.81
C ALA A 116 -4.41 23.57 3.30
N ASP A 117 -4.79 24.71 3.86
CA ASP A 117 -4.98 24.80 5.31
C ASP A 117 -6.21 23.94 5.70
N ARG A 118 -6.39 23.66 6.99
CA ARG A 118 -7.41 22.73 7.51
C ARG A 118 -8.79 22.87 6.85
N ASN A 119 -9.23 24.10 6.58
CA ASN A 119 -10.50 24.40 5.90
C ASN A 119 -10.32 25.28 4.64
N GLY A 120 -9.09 25.51 4.18
CA GLY A 120 -8.81 26.36 3.02
C GLY A 120 -8.99 25.62 1.70
N PRO A 121 -9.04 26.35 0.57
CA PRO A 121 -8.99 25.73 -0.76
C PRO A 121 -7.62 25.09 -0.99
N PHE A 122 -7.58 24.04 -1.82
CA PHE A 122 -6.31 23.52 -2.29
C PHE A 122 -5.64 24.53 -3.21
N ARG A 123 -4.31 24.53 -3.21
CA ARG A 123 -3.49 25.26 -4.17
C ARG A 123 -2.27 24.43 -4.54
N LEU A 124 -1.83 24.55 -5.78
CA LEU A 124 -0.59 23.92 -6.22
C LEU A 124 0.59 24.52 -5.45
N LEU A 125 1.29 23.68 -4.69
CA LEU A 125 2.54 24.02 -4.03
C LEU A 125 3.72 23.95 -4.99
N GLY A 126 3.74 22.95 -5.88
CA GLY A 126 4.79 22.81 -6.88
C GLY A 126 4.75 21.50 -7.67
N GLU A 127 5.75 21.31 -8.51
CA GLU A 127 5.95 20.11 -9.32
C GLU A 127 7.37 19.56 -9.18
N THR A 128 7.50 18.24 -9.26
CA THR A 128 8.79 17.53 -9.20
C THR A 128 8.79 16.36 -10.17
N GLU A 129 9.98 15.89 -10.51
CA GLU A 129 10.15 14.63 -11.24
C GLU A 129 10.10 13.46 -10.27
N LEU A 130 9.41 12.39 -10.64
CA LEU A 130 9.35 11.18 -9.83
C LEU A 130 10.34 10.16 -10.36
N ILE A 131 10.96 9.46 -9.42
CA ILE A 131 11.73 8.26 -9.70
C ILE A 131 10.78 7.08 -9.61
N GLY A 132 10.68 6.32 -10.71
CA GLY A 132 9.74 5.22 -10.88
C GLY A 132 8.40 5.66 -11.45
N GLU A 133 7.77 4.77 -12.22
CA GLU A 133 6.50 5.04 -12.91
C GLU A 133 5.27 4.82 -12.03
N SER A 134 5.36 3.91 -11.06
CA SER A 134 4.27 3.56 -10.16
C SER A 134 4.60 4.01 -8.74
N VAL A 135 3.67 4.75 -8.15
CA VAL A 135 3.79 5.29 -6.79
C VAL A 135 2.89 4.51 -5.84
N SER A 136 3.38 4.27 -4.63
CA SER A 136 2.68 3.51 -3.60
C SER A 136 3.19 3.90 -2.20
N ASP A 137 2.49 3.48 -1.15
CA ASP A 137 2.82 3.75 0.26
C ASP A 137 3.21 5.22 0.54
N VAL A 138 2.39 6.15 0.03
CA VAL A 138 2.60 7.59 0.17
C VAL A 138 2.35 8.01 1.63
N ILE A 139 3.31 8.72 2.21
CA ILE A 139 3.25 9.23 3.59
C ILE A 139 3.50 10.73 3.54
N PHE A 140 2.61 11.49 4.19
CA PHE A 140 2.70 12.94 4.31
C PHE A 140 3.29 13.33 5.66
N GLU A 141 4.32 14.16 5.63
CA GLU A 141 4.92 14.76 6.82
C GLU A 141 5.06 16.28 6.61
N ALA A 142 5.25 17.03 7.70
CA ALA A 142 5.23 18.50 7.67
C ALA A 142 6.21 19.12 6.65
N GLN A 143 7.34 18.45 6.39
CA GLN A 143 8.44 18.95 5.55
C GLN A 143 8.79 18.02 4.38
N ARG A 144 8.07 16.91 4.19
CA ARG A 144 8.33 15.99 3.07
C ARG A 144 7.14 15.09 2.78
N ILE A 145 7.07 14.61 1.55
CA ILE A 145 6.23 13.49 1.16
C ILE A 145 7.15 12.33 0.84
N THR A 146 6.92 11.16 1.41
CA THR A 146 7.66 9.95 1.03
C THR A 146 6.78 9.00 0.26
N TYR A 147 7.35 8.28 -0.69
CA TYR A 147 6.63 7.30 -1.47
C TYR A 147 7.55 6.13 -1.85
N ALA A 148 6.95 4.99 -2.17
CA ALA A 148 7.64 3.80 -2.66
C ALA A 148 7.33 3.57 -4.14
N THR A 149 8.32 3.11 -4.88
CA THR A 149 8.18 2.56 -6.24
C THR A 149 8.84 1.18 -6.31
N PRO A 150 8.39 0.30 -7.21
CA PRO A 150 9.15 -0.89 -7.58
C PRO A 150 10.60 -0.53 -7.96
N TYR A 151 11.53 -1.37 -7.56
CA TYR A 151 12.97 -1.21 -7.77
C TYR A 151 13.59 -2.54 -8.17
N LEU A 152 14.37 -2.52 -9.24
CA LEU A 152 15.03 -3.71 -9.78
C LEU A 152 16.20 -4.13 -8.88
N ARG A 153 16.07 -5.29 -8.22
CA ARG A 153 17.18 -5.90 -7.48
C ARG A 153 18.12 -6.67 -8.40
N PRO A 154 19.34 -6.99 -7.92
CA PRO A 154 20.15 -8.00 -8.57
C PRO A 154 19.34 -9.30 -8.74
N ALA A 155 19.33 -9.85 -9.95
CA ALA A 155 18.55 -11.02 -10.39
C ALA A 155 17.04 -10.83 -10.63
N ASP A 156 16.47 -9.64 -10.41
CA ASP A 156 15.09 -9.37 -10.83
C ASP A 156 14.99 -9.28 -12.36
N SER A 157 13.87 -9.73 -12.92
CA SER A 157 13.51 -9.42 -14.31
C SER A 157 13.10 -7.94 -14.42
N ARG A 158 13.49 -7.27 -15.51
CA ARG A 158 13.05 -5.89 -15.79
C ARG A 158 11.53 -5.76 -15.88
N SER A 159 10.85 -6.81 -16.34
CA SER A 159 9.39 -6.83 -16.43
C SER A 159 8.70 -7.08 -15.08
N GLN A 160 9.44 -7.55 -14.07
CA GLN A 160 8.88 -7.96 -12.78
C GLN A 160 9.87 -7.60 -11.64
N PRO A 161 10.06 -6.30 -11.35
CA PRO A 161 10.84 -5.88 -10.19
C PRO A 161 10.19 -6.38 -8.90
N THR A 162 10.98 -7.02 -8.02
CA THR A 162 10.51 -7.54 -6.72
C THR A 162 10.91 -6.64 -5.56
N GLY A 163 11.91 -5.77 -5.78
CA GLY A 163 12.30 -4.76 -4.80
C GLY A 163 11.34 -3.59 -4.73
N ARG A 164 11.36 -2.90 -3.59
CA ARG A 164 10.75 -1.58 -3.42
C ARG A 164 11.80 -0.63 -2.88
N ARG A 165 11.78 0.62 -3.36
CA ARG A 165 12.66 1.67 -2.86
C ARG A 165 11.83 2.91 -2.54
N ARG A 166 12.17 3.55 -1.42
CA ARG A 166 11.55 4.79 -0.98
C ARG A 166 12.31 6.02 -1.44
N TYR A 167 11.53 7.02 -1.79
CA TYR A 167 11.97 8.33 -2.24
C TYR A 167 11.24 9.39 -1.44
N GLU A 168 11.83 10.57 -1.38
CA GLU A 168 11.27 11.71 -0.67
C GLU A 168 11.17 12.93 -1.60
N VAL A 169 10.08 13.66 -1.45
CA VAL A 169 9.84 14.97 -2.05
C VAL A 169 9.91 16.00 -0.92
N PRO A 170 11.00 16.77 -0.79
CA PRO A 170 11.11 17.77 0.26
C PRO A 170 10.11 18.91 0.02
N LEU A 171 9.41 19.32 1.07
CA LEU A 171 8.44 20.40 1.08
C LEU A 171 9.06 21.63 1.77
N GLY A 172 9.17 22.73 1.03
CA GLY A 172 9.55 24.04 1.56
C GLY A 172 8.33 24.93 1.83
N ALA A 173 8.56 26.07 2.48
CA ALA A 173 7.51 27.05 2.74
C ALA A 173 6.84 27.56 1.45
N ASN A 174 7.62 27.69 0.38
CA ASN A 174 7.22 28.32 -0.88
C ASN A 174 7.27 27.39 -2.09
N GLY A 175 7.48 26.08 -1.91
CA GLY A 175 7.58 25.16 -3.04
C GLY A 175 8.01 23.77 -2.64
N ILE A 176 8.32 22.95 -3.65
CA ILE A 176 8.83 21.60 -3.45
C ILE A 176 10.22 21.47 -4.08
N GLY A 177 11.10 20.69 -3.44
CA GLY A 177 12.42 20.40 -3.97
C GLY A 177 12.45 19.15 -4.83
N ARG A 178 13.62 18.87 -5.42
CA ARG A 178 13.84 17.68 -6.25
C ARG A 178 13.67 16.40 -5.43
N THR A 179 13.06 15.40 -6.05
CA THR A 179 12.93 14.07 -5.45
C THR A 179 14.31 13.45 -5.17
N THR A 180 14.54 13.00 -3.95
CA THR A 180 15.79 12.34 -3.53
C THR A 180 15.52 10.92 -3.04
N ILE A 181 16.56 10.07 -3.07
CA ILE A 181 16.48 8.76 -2.41
C ILE A 181 16.41 9.03 -0.90
N GLN A 182 15.43 8.44 -0.24
CA GLN A 182 15.34 8.54 1.22
C GLN A 182 16.54 7.82 1.84
N ARG A 183 17.54 8.58 2.30
CA ARG A 183 18.81 8.04 2.84
C ARG A 183 18.67 7.61 4.31
N THR A 184 17.73 8.19 5.05
CA THR A 184 17.46 7.88 6.45
C THR A 184 16.21 7.01 6.55
N GLY A 185 16.36 5.80 7.11
CA GLY A 185 15.24 4.89 7.34
C GLY A 185 15.06 3.77 6.31
N PHE A 186 16.07 3.45 5.49
CA PHE A 186 16.07 2.26 4.62
C PHE A 186 15.79 0.96 5.42
N ASP A 187 16.05 0.96 6.72
CA ASP A 187 15.77 -0.14 7.64
C ASP A 187 14.42 -0.05 8.39
N ARG A 188 13.62 1.03 8.28
CA ARG A 188 12.54 1.26 9.27
C ARG A 188 11.14 1.63 8.79
N THR A 189 10.85 1.81 7.49
CA THR A 189 9.45 2.08 7.10
C THR A 189 9.03 1.36 5.80
N ALA A 190 8.11 0.40 5.98
CA ALA A 190 7.33 -0.38 5.00
C ALA A 190 8.00 -1.53 4.21
N SER A 191 9.03 -2.17 4.76
CA SER A 191 8.83 -3.62 4.90
C SER A 191 7.75 -3.76 5.96
N ALA A 192 6.69 -4.54 5.71
CA ALA A 192 5.76 -4.94 6.77
C ALA A 192 6.60 -5.23 8.01
N ARG A 193 6.39 -4.44 9.08
CA ARG A 193 7.17 -4.55 10.30
C ARG A 193 7.19 -6.04 10.61
N PRO A 194 8.35 -6.74 10.59
CA PRO A 194 8.35 -8.15 10.90
C PRO A 194 7.66 -8.25 12.26
N PRO A 195 6.59 -9.06 12.39
CA PRO A 195 5.76 -9.07 13.59
C PRO A 195 6.71 -9.17 14.78
N GLN A 196 6.61 -8.20 15.68
CA GLN A 196 7.52 -8.16 16.81
C GLN A 196 7.33 -9.47 17.59
N ARG A 197 8.39 -9.90 18.29
CA ARG A 197 8.32 -11.03 19.23
C ARG A 197 7.22 -10.71 20.26
N GLY A 198 5.99 -11.16 20.02
CA GLY A 198 4.82 -10.78 20.81
C GLY A 198 3.55 -10.43 20.03
N ASP A 199 3.59 -10.24 18.70
CA ASP A 199 2.36 -10.01 17.93
C ASP A 199 1.41 -11.21 18.08
N ASP A 200 0.22 -10.95 18.61
CA ASP A 200 -0.81 -11.94 18.88
C ASP A 200 -1.21 -12.65 17.57
N ALA A 201 -1.36 -13.97 17.63
CA ALA A 201 -1.81 -14.79 16.50
C ALA A 201 -3.11 -14.23 15.90
N LEU A 202 -4.00 -13.71 16.75
CA LEU A 202 -5.24 -13.06 16.34
C LEU A 202 -5.02 -11.77 15.57
N GLU A 203 -4.07 -10.94 15.99
CA GLU A 203 -3.76 -9.67 15.34
C GLU A 203 -3.20 -9.89 13.93
N LEU A 204 -2.38 -10.92 13.74
CA LEU A 204 -1.91 -11.33 12.42
C LEU A 204 -3.09 -11.71 11.50
N VAL A 205 -4.07 -12.45 12.03
CA VAL A 205 -5.25 -12.86 11.25
C VAL A 205 -6.16 -11.68 10.94
N LYS A 206 -6.34 -10.72 11.87
CA LYS A 206 -7.08 -9.48 11.58
C LYS A 206 -6.45 -8.69 10.44
N ARG A 207 -5.13 -8.45 10.51
CA ARG A 207 -4.38 -7.80 9.44
C ARG A 207 -4.52 -8.49 8.09
N LEU A 208 -4.65 -9.82 8.10
CA LEU A 208 -4.87 -10.59 6.88
C LEU A 208 -6.21 -10.27 6.22
N TYR A 209 -7.27 -10.17 7.00
CA TYR A 209 -8.62 -9.92 6.49
C TYR A 209 -8.89 -8.43 6.24
N GLU A 210 -8.17 -7.54 6.93
CA GLU A 210 -8.19 -6.09 6.70
C GLU A 210 -7.30 -5.66 5.51
N ALA A 211 -6.40 -6.54 5.05
CA ALA A 211 -5.56 -6.29 3.89
C ALA A 211 -6.38 -6.33 2.59
N GLY A 212 -7.01 -5.19 2.26
CA GLY A 212 -7.53 -4.83 0.93
C GLY A 212 -8.55 -5.77 0.27
N GLU A 213 -9.15 -5.26 -0.79
CA GLU A 213 -10.26 -5.89 -1.51
C GLU A 213 -9.82 -7.02 -2.46
N ASP A 214 -8.59 -6.99 -2.98
CA ASP A 214 -8.12 -7.94 -3.99
C ASP A 214 -7.01 -8.87 -3.47
N TYR A 215 -7.40 -9.86 -2.66
CA TYR A 215 -6.44 -10.73 -1.99
C TYR A 215 -5.61 -11.62 -2.93
N ALA A 216 -6.16 -11.97 -4.10
CA ALA A 216 -5.44 -12.75 -5.11
C ALA A 216 -4.32 -11.92 -5.75
N ALA A 217 -4.60 -10.65 -6.07
CA ALA A 217 -3.57 -9.68 -6.47
C ALA A 217 -2.55 -9.41 -5.36
N ILE A 218 -3.01 -9.42 -4.10
CA ILE A 218 -2.19 -9.14 -2.91
C ILE A 218 -1.25 -10.30 -2.56
N ILE A 219 -1.69 -11.54 -2.50
CA ILE A 219 -0.79 -12.65 -2.14
C ILE A 219 0.27 -12.89 -3.22
N GLY A 220 -0.07 -12.68 -4.50
CA GLY A 220 0.88 -12.83 -5.60
C GLY A 220 1.83 -11.65 -5.82
N GLY A 221 1.35 -10.41 -5.59
CA GLY A 221 2.08 -9.18 -5.91
C GLY A 221 2.43 -8.28 -4.71
N SER A 222 1.83 -8.46 -3.53
CA SER A 222 2.10 -7.64 -2.34
C SER A 222 3.18 -8.23 -1.46
N SER A 223 4.27 -7.48 -1.28
CA SER A 223 5.32 -7.81 -0.32
C SER A 223 4.81 -7.87 1.12
N ALA A 224 3.77 -7.09 1.45
CA ALA A 224 3.21 -7.03 2.79
C ALA A 224 2.44 -8.30 3.15
N ALA A 225 1.63 -8.82 2.22
CA ALA A 225 0.92 -10.08 2.45
C ALA A 225 1.86 -11.29 2.46
N ASN A 226 2.85 -11.32 1.56
CA ASN A 226 3.87 -12.36 1.55
C ASN A 226 4.66 -12.44 2.87
N ALA A 227 4.87 -11.31 3.57
CA ALA A 227 5.53 -11.30 4.87
C ALA A 227 4.70 -11.95 6.00
N MET A 228 3.39 -12.06 5.83
CA MET A 228 2.46 -12.71 6.77
C MET A 228 2.43 -14.24 6.60
N LEU A 229 2.85 -14.75 5.44
CA LEU A 229 2.81 -16.17 5.11
C LEU A 229 3.98 -16.95 5.72
N SER A 230 3.76 -18.24 5.95
CA SER A 230 4.85 -19.16 6.27
C SER A 230 5.79 -19.29 5.07
N PRO A 231 7.08 -19.59 5.27
CA PRO A 231 8.00 -19.81 4.15
C PRO A 231 7.49 -20.89 3.16
N GLY A 232 6.83 -21.92 3.69
CA GLY A 232 6.26 -23.01 2.88
C GLY A 232 5.09 -22.56 2.01
N LEU A 233 4.18 -21.73 2.55
CA LEU A 233 3.04 -21.20 1.81
C LEU A 233 3.47 -20.11 0.82
N ALA A 234 4.35 -19.19 1.25
CA ALA A 234 4.90 -18.13 0.40
C ALA A 234 5.59 -18.69 -0.85
N ARG A 235 6.35 -19.79 -0.71
CA ARG A 235 6.98 -20.47 -1.85
C ARG A 235 5.97 -20.99 -2.86
N LEU A 236 4.88 -21.61 -2.40
CA LEU A 236 3.83 -22.15 -3.29
C LEU A 236 3.09 -21.03 -4.01
N VAL A 237 2.79 -19.94 -3.31
CA VAL A 237 2.20 -18.74 -3.91
C VAL A 237 3.10 -18.20 -5.01
N HIS A 238 4.39 -18.01 -4.72
CA HIS A 238 5.34 -17.47 -5.69
C HIS A 238 5.46 -18.36 -6.93
N GLU A 239 5.53 -19.67 -6.73
CA GLU A 239 5.58 -20.67 -7.81
C GLU A 239 4.31 -20.68 -8.65
N ALA A 240 3.14 -20.55 -8.01
CA ALA A 240 1.86 -20.40 -8.70
C ALA A 240 1.81 -19.13 -9.55
N MET A 241 2.28 -17.99 -9.03
CA MET A 241 2.31 -16.73 -9.77
C MET A 241 3.26 -16.77 -10.96
N ALA A 242 4.43 -17.39 -10.82
CA ALA A 242 5.37 -17.54 -11.92
C ALA A 242 4.80 -18.36 -13.09
N LEU A 243 3.89 -19.30 -12.81
CA LEU A 243 3.22 -20.13 -13.81
C LEU A 243 1.93 -19.49 -14.36
N SER A 244 1.32 -18.56 -13.63
CA SER A 244 0.02 -17.94 -13.95
C SER A 244 -0.09 -17.40 -15.39
N PRO A 245 0.93 -16.71 -15.97
CA PRO A 245 0.84 -16.20 -17.34
C PRO A 245 0.59 -17.27 -18.42
N ARG A 246 0.91 -18.53 -18.14
CA ARG A 246 0.75 -19.66 -19.08
C ARG A 246 -0.35 -20.62 -18.65
N CYS A 247 -0.75 -20.57 -17.40
CA CYS A 247 -1.69 -21.49 -16.79
C CYS A 247 -2.32 -20.82 -15.57
N PRO A 248 -3.55 -20.26 -15.70
CA PRO A 248 -4.20 -19.61 -14.56
C PRO A 248 -4.42 -20.64 -13.45
N ILE A 249 -3.70 -20.45 -12.33
CA ILE A 249 -3.62 -21.42 -11.23
C ILE A 249 -4.71 -21.20 -10.18
N TYR A 250 -5.14 -19.96 -9.98
CA TYR A 250 -6.12 -19.59 -8.97
C TYR A 250 -6.69 -18.20 -9.24
N ASP A 251 -8.00 -18.03 -9.05
CA ASP A 251 -8.74 -16.82 -9.47
C ASP A 251 -9.77 -16.36 -8.42
N GLY A 252 -9.53 -16.63 -7.13
CA GLY A 252 -10.48 -16.24 -6.07
C GLY A 252 -9.78 -15.80 -4.78
N ASP A 253 -10.54 -15.28 -3.82
CA ASP A 253 -10.02 -14.93 -2.49
C ASP A 253 -10.03 -16.16 -1.57
N PRO A 254 -8.87 -16.72 -1.20
CA PRO A 254 -8.78 -17.90 -0.32
C PRO A 254 -9.28 -17.61 1.12
N ARG A 255 -9.39 -16.34 1.55
CA ARG A 255 -10.06 -15.95 2.81
C ARG A 255 -11.55 -16.26 2.77
N LEU A 256 -12.13 -16.23 1.58
CA LEU A 256 -13.56 -16.42 1.29
C LEU A 256 -13.82 -17.72 0.52
N GLY A 257 -12.91 -18.70 0.63
CA GLY A 257 -13.07 -19.99 -0.04
C GLY A 257 -12.96 -19.95 -1.55
N GLY A 258 -12.27 -18.96 -2.12
CA GLY A 258 -12.12 -18.80 -3.57
C GLY A 258 -13.29 -18.04 -4.21
N ALA A 259 -14.09 -17.31 -3.42
CA ALA A 259 -15.07 -16.39 -3.98
C ALA A 259 -14.38 -15.34 -4.87
N GLN A 260 -14.99 -15.05 -6.01
CA GLN A 260 -14.55 -14.03 -6.95
C GLN A 260 -15.40 -12.79 -6.72
N GLY A 261 -14.80 -11.60 -6.71
CA GLY A 261 -15.51 -10.35 -6.46
C GLY A 261 -14.58 -9.24 -5.96
N ALA A 262 -14.93 -8.00 -6.27
CA ALA A 262 -14.12 -6.82 -5.98
C ALA A 262 -14.33 -6.27 -4.56
N GLY A 263 -15.30 -6.76 -3.79
CA GLY A 263 -15.65 -6.14 -2.50
C GLY A 263 -15.00 -6.76 -1.24
N GLY A 264 -14.19 -7.82 -1.38
CA GLY A 264 -13.49 -8.45 -0.26
C GLY A 264 -14.39 -8.98 0.88
N PRO A 265 -13.79 -9.37 2.03
CA PRO A 265 -14.52 -9.83 3.22
C PRO A 265 -15.19 -8.66 3.97
N THR A 266 -16.45 -8.84 4.36
CA THR A 266 -17.21 -7.89 5.20
C THR A 266 -17.68 -8.56 6.49
N ARG A 267 -18.16 -7.78 7.48
CA ARG A 267 -18.80 -8.29 8.71
C ARG A 267 -18.02 -9.45 9.37
N MET A 268 -16.74 -9.19 9.66
CA MET A 268 -15.82 -10.20 10.17
C MET A 268 -16.08 -10.50 11.65
N ARG A 269 -16.20 -11.78 11.98
CA ARG A 269 -16.21 -12.31 13.35
C ARG A 269 -15.07 -13.30 13.51
N TYR A 270 -14.26 -13.08 14.54
CA TYR A 270 -13.13 -13.91 14.86
C TYR A 270 -13.49 -14.82 16.02
N GLU A 271 -13.47 -16.12 15.77
CA GLU A 271 -13.59 -17.14 16.79
C GLU A 271 -12.19 -17.68 17.04
N SER A 272 -11.60 -17.30 18.17
CA SER A 272 -10.45 -18.02 18.69
C SER A 272 -10.96 -19.36 19.20
N ASP A 273 -11.14 -20.32 18.31
CA ASP A 273 -11.20 -21.70 18.72
C ASP A 273 -9.78 -22.04 19.16
N ILE A 274 -9.47 -21.86 20.45
CA ILE A 274 -8.16 -22.14 21.04
C ILE A 274 -8.00 -23.66 21.12
N ARG A 275 -8.14 -24.36 19.99
CA ARG A 275 -7.42 -25.60 19.78
C ARG A 275 -5.97 -25.20 19.55
N GLN A 276 -5.28 -24.99 20.66
CA GLN A 276 -3.84 -24.96 20.67
C GLN A 276 -3.38 -26.39 20.33
N ASP A 277 -3.23 -26.67 19.04
CA ASP A 277 -2.77 -27.97 18.56
C ASP A 277 -1.36 -28.26 19.10
N SER A 278 -0.54 -27.21 19.30
CA SER A 278 0.72 -27.25 20.04
C SER A 278 1.22 -25.83 20.40
N THR A 279 2.36 -25.71 21.07
CA THR A 279 3.04 -24.40 21.30
C THR A 279 3.39 -23.66 20.01
N ASP A 280 3.53 -24.38 18.90
CA ASP A 280 4.02 -23.85 17.63
C ASP A 280 2.96 -23.88 16.52
N ARG A 281 1.74 -24.30 16.83
CA ARG A 281 0.61 -24.31 15.90
C ARG A 281 -0.66 -23.77 16.56
N ARG A 282 -1.36 -22.94 15.81
CA ARG A 282 -2.67 -22.39 16.21
C ARG A 282 -3.60 -22.39 15.02
N THR A 283 -4.87 -22.56 15.28
CA THR A 283 -5.92 -22.35 14.28
C THR A 283 -6.83 -21.22 14.77
N ILE A 284 -7.15 -20.27 13.89
CA ILE A 284 -8.14 -19.23 14.17
C ILE A 284 -9.26 -19.39 13.16
N ILE A 285 -10.50 -19.40 13.63
CA ILE A 285 -11.67 -19.48 12.77
C ILE A 285 -12.15 -18.07 12.50
N VAL A 286 -12.30 -17.73 11.23
CA VAL A 286 -12.84 -16.43 10.80
C VAL A 286 -14.13 -16.67 10.06
N THR A 287 -15.18 -16.01 10.51
CA THR A 287 -16.47 -15.97 9.82
C THR A 287 -16.58 -14.59 9.18
N ALA A 288 -16.68 -14.54 7.86
CA ALA A 288 -16.76 -13.29 7.09
C ALA A 288 -17.94 -13.34 6.13
N GLY A 289 -18.70 -12.25 6.06
CA GLY A 289 -19.66 -12.03 4.99
C GLY A 289 -18.96 -11.67 3.68
N GLN A 290 -19.66 -11.82 2.56
CA GLN A 290 -19.18 -11.38 1.26
C GLN A 290 -19.86 -10.05 0.90
N ALA A 291 -19.11 -9.08 0.37
CA ALA A 291 -19.68 -7.80 -0.02
C ALA A 291 -20.75 -7.93 -1.11
N GLU A 292 -20.51 -8.80 -2.09
CA GLU A 292 -21.38 -8.99 -3.27
C GLU A 292 -22.55 -9.94 -3.01
N ALA A 293 -22.48 -10.71 -1.93
CA ALA A 293 -23.52 -11.63 -1.50
C ALA A 293 -23.80 -11.42 0.00
N PRO A 294 -24.70 -10.47 0.36
CA PRO A 294 -24.92 -10.06 1.75
C PRO A 294 -25.41 -11.19 2.67
N ASP A 295 -26.03 -12.22 2.13
CA ASP A 295 -26.48 -13.39 2.89
C ASP A 295 -25.44 -14.53 2.88
N ALA A 296 -24.41 -14.44 2.04
CA ALA A 296 -23.33 -15.42 1.99
C ALA A 296 -22.34 -15.15 3.13
N VAL A 297 -22.07 -16.21 3.90
CA VAL A 297 -21.10 -16.22 4.97
C VAL A 297 -20.08 -17.32 4.68
N SER A 298 -18.81 -16.95 4.66
CA SER A 298 -17.69 -17.88 4.58
C SER A 298 -17.09 -18.10 5.95
N ARG A 299 -16.92 -19.36 6.33
CA ARG A 299 -16.20 -19.75 7.54
C ARG A 299 -14.86 -20.35 7.15
N THR A 300 -13.77 -19.74 7.58
CA THR A 300 -12.41 -20.10 7.16
C THR A 300 -11.54 -20.39 8.38
N ARG A 301 -10.91 -21.57 8.38
CA ARG A 301 -9.87 -21.93 9.35
C ARG A 301 -8.54 -21.41 8.85
N VAL A 302 -7.93 -20.52 9.60
CA VAL A 302 -6.59 -19.97 9.33
C VAL A 302 -5.59 -20.73 10.18
N ALA A 303 -4.79 -21.57 9.54
CA ALA A 303 -3.75 -22.34 10.19
C ALA A 303 -2.49 -21.47 10.33
N LEU A 304 -1.95 -21.40 11.54
CA LEU A 304 -0.81 -20.57 11.91
C LEU A 304 0.32 -21.45 12.42
N ILE A 305 1.56 -21.12 12.03
CA ILE A 305 2.77 -21.72 12.59
C ILE A 305 3.61 -20.66 13.28
N ARG A 306 4.28 -21.04 14.37
CA ARG A 306 5.25 -20.18 15.04
C ARG A 306 6.63 -20.41 14.43
N ILE A 307 7.25 -19.34 13.94
CA ILE A 307 8.64 -19.31 13.51
C ILE A 307 9.45 -18.38 14.44
N PRO A 308 10.81 -18.37 14.38
CA PRO A 308 11.61 -17.50 15.24
C PRO A 308 11.22 -16.01 15.16
N ALA A 309 10.70 -15.58 14.01
CA ALA A 309 10.22 -14.22 13.74
C ALA A 309 8.72 -14.00 14.06
N GLY A 310 8.07 -14.88 14.83
CA GLY A 310 6.67 -14.75 15.24
C GLY A 310 5.69 -15.71 14.53
N TRP A 311 4.39 -15.46 14.67
CA TRP A 311 3.35 -16.24 13.99
C TRP A 311 3.35 -15.96 12.48
N ARG A 312 3.02 -16.98 11.68
CA ARG A 312 2.83 -16.89 10.22
C ARG A 312 1.67 -17.76 9.79
N ILE A 313 1.01 -17.37 8.70
CA ILE A 313 -0.11 -18.11 8.10
C ILE A 313 0.45 -19.26 7.27
N ASP A 314 0.16 -20.49 7.67
CA ASP A 314 0.64 -21.68 6.96
C ASP A 314 -0.38 -22.27 5.99
N ASP A 315 -1.68 -22.07 6.25
CA ASP A 315 -2.76 -22.51 5.36
C ASP A 315 -4.06 -21.74 5.63
N LEU A 316 -4.96 -21.77 4.65
CA LEU A 316 -6.35 -21.31 4.76
C LEU A 316 -7.28 -22.43 4.30
N VAL A 317 -8.30 -22.75 5.10
CA VAL A 317 -9.26 -23.81 4.79
C VAL A 317 -10.67 -23.28 5.00
N ALA A 318 -11.31 -22.84 3.92
CA ALA A 318 -12.73 -22.50 3.94
C ALA A 318 -13.58 -23.75 4.14
N GLU A 319 -14.71 -23.60 4.79
CA GLU A 319 -15.67 -24.67 5.02
C GLU A 319 -16.15 -25.27 3.70
N GLY A 320 -16.18 -26.61 3.61
CA GLY A 320 -16.50 -27.33 2.38
C GLY A 320 -15.39 -27.34 1.31
N MET A 321 -14.27 -26.65 1.52
CA MET A 321 -13.20 -26.52 0.53
C MET A 321 -11.92 -27.27 0.93
N ASN A 322 -11.11 -27.61 -0.07
CA ASN A 322 -9.74 -28.09 0.15
C ASN A 322 -8.88 -26.97 0.72
N SER A 323 -7.79 -27.35 1.39
CA SER A 323 -6.82 -26.36 1.87
C SER A 323 -6.25 -25.56 0.70
N TYR A 324 -6.00 -24.26 0.92
CA TYR A 324 -5.44 -23.39 -0.09
C TYR A 324 -4.06 -23.89 -0.53
N LYS A 325 -3.24 -24.34 0.42
CA LYS A 325 -1.94 -24.96 0.16
C LYS A 325 -2.03 -26.21 -0.71
N ALA A 326 -3.02 -27.07 -0.47
CA ALA A 326 -3.27 -28.26 -1.28
C ALA A 326 -3.73 -27.90 -2.70
N THR A 327 -4.60 -26.90 -2.80
CA THR A 327 -5.10 -26.36 -4.07
C THR A 327 -3.97 -25.80 -4.93
N LEU A 328 -3.10 -24.97 -4.36
CA LEU A 328 -1.91 -24.44 -5.04
C LEU A 328 -0.99 -25.55 -5.54
N ARG A 329 -0.68 -26.56 -4.70
CA ARG A 329 0.15 -27.70 -5.09
C ARG A 329 -0.44 -28.45 -6.28
N ALA A 330 -1.73 -28.79 -6.21
CA ALA A 330 -2.40 -29.53 -7.27
C ALA A 330 -2.43 -28.74 -8.59
N ALA A 331 -2.63 -27.43 -8.51
CA ALA A 331 -2.64 -26.55 -9.68
C ALA A 331 -1.25 -26.40 -10.30
N ILE A 332 -0.20 -26.17 -9.50
CA ILE A 332 1.20 -26.13 -9.96
C ILE A 332 1.58 -27.44 -10.66
N THR A 333 1.26 -28.60 -10.06
CA THR A 333 1.51 -29.92 -10.67
C THR A 333 0.78 -30.07 -12.00
N ARG A 334 -0.47 -29.62 -12.08
CA ARG A 334 -1.27 -29.68 -13.32
C ARG A 334 -0.67 -28.81 -14.42
N CYS A 335 -0.25 -27.58 -14.09
CA CYS A 335 0.34 -26.65 -15.05
C CYS A 335 1.68 -27.16 -15.58
N ARG A 336 2.54 -27.73 -14.72
CA ARG A 336 3.80 -28.35 -15.14
C ARG A 336 3.65 -29.55 -16.06
N LYS A 337 2.53 -30.26 -16.02
CA LYS A 337 2.25 -31.37 -16.94
C LYS A 337 1.78 -30.91 -18.32
N ARG A 338 1.36 -29.64 -18.45
CA ARG A 338 0.76 -29.09 -19.67
C ARG A 338 1.74 -28.25 -20.51
N GLY A 339 2.80 -27.73 -19.92
CA GLY A 339 3.84 -26.95 -20.59
C GLY A 339 5.14 -27.71 -20.66
#